data_AF-A0A525VNY4-F1
#
_entry.id   AF-A0A525VNY4-F1
#
_cell.length_a   1.000
_cell.length_b   1.000
_cell.length_c   1.000
_cell.angle_alpha   90.00
_cell.angle_beta   90.00
_cell.angle_gamma   90.00
#
_symmetry.space_group_name_H-M   'P 1'
#
loop_
_entity.id
_entity.type
_entity.pdbx_description
1 polymer ?
#
loop_
_entity_poly.entity_id
_entity_poly.type
_entity_poly.pdbx_seq_one_letter_code
_entity_poly.pdbx_strand_id
1 'polypeptide(L)'
;MIKPRDLMRRTSSVTIQNSGKLYTVGYEEVRDSSGGTVRLDTGQATHVGGLTAELVAQHLLEEIISSGLADKLGLGRPLQK
;
A
#
# COMPACT_ATOMS: atom_id res chain seq x y z
N MET A 1 -27.33 11.87 -7.36
CA MET A 1 -26.72 10.97 -8.37
C MET A 1 -25.23 11.29 -8.42
N ILE A 2 -24.40 10.53 -7.71
CA ILE A 2 -22.96 10.76 -7.62
C ILE A 2 -22.38 10.38 -8.99
N LYS A 3 -21.77 11.34 -9.69
CA LYS A 3 -21.16 11.08 -11.00
C LYS A 3 -19.90 10.22 -10.78
N PRO A 4 -19.62 9.21 -11.61
CA PRO A 4 -18.42 8.36 -11.51
C PRO A 4 -17.09 9.10 -11.81
N ARG A 5 -17.11 10.44 -11.86
CA ARG A 5 -15.98 11.29 -12.27
C ARG A 5 -15.08 11.75 -11.13
N ASP A 6 -15.40 11.46 -9.87
CA ASP A 6 -14.62 11.93 -8.72
C ASP A 6 -13.86 10.82 -7.98
N LEU A 7 -13.85 9.58 -8.49
CA LEU A 7 -12.90 8.57 -8.02
C LEU A 7 -11.53 8.89 -8.61
N MET A 8 -10.81 9.83 -7.98
CA MET A 8 -9.40 10.06 -8.27
C MET A 8 -8.63 8.81 -7.86
N ARG A 9 -8.32 7.96 -8.84
CA ARG A 9 -7.47 6.80 -8.68
C ARG A 9 -6.02 7.23 -8.84
N ARG A 10 -5.24 7.17 -7.77
CA ARG A 10 -3.80 7.45 -7.80
C ARG A 10 -3.03 6.17 -7.50
N THR A 11 -2.19 5.74 -8.43
CA THR A 11 -1.27 4.62 -8.21
C THR A 11 0.11 5.15 -7.82
N SER A 12 0.66 4.63 -6.74
CA SER A 12 2.01 4.91 -6.25
C SER A 12 2.64 3.62 -5.74
N SER A 13 3.86 3.68 -5.21
CA SER A 13 4.50 2.55 -4.53
C SER A 13 5.11 2.99 -3.22
N VAL A 14 5.12 2.10 -2.24
CA VAL A 14 5.81 2.29 -0.97
C VAL A 14 6.94 1.27 -0.85
N THR A 15 8.06 1.69 -0.24
CA THR A 15 9.21 0.82 0.00
C THR A 15 9.60 0.89 1.47
N ILE A 16 9.84 -0.27 2.09
CA ILE A 16 10.29 -0.40 3.48
C ILE A 16 11.56 -1.22 3.50
N GLN A 17 12.58 -0.72 4.18
CA GLN A 17 13.79 -1.46 4.48
C GLN A 17 13.61 -2.21 5.79
N ASN A 18 13.73 -3.54 5.78
CA ASN A 18 13.64 -4.37 6.97
C ASN A 18 14.57 -5.58 6.84
N SER A 19 15.35 -5.88 7.89
CA SER A 19 16.18 -7.09 7.97
C SER A 19 17.13 -7.29 6.78
N GLY A 20 17.75 -6.20 6.29
CA GLY A 20 18.68 -6.25 5.17
C GLY A 20 18.06 -6.41 3.78
N LYS A 21 16.72 -6.34 3.69
CA LYS A 21 15.96 -6.37 2.44
C LYS A 21 15.18 -5.07 2.23
N LEU A 22 14.94 -4.73 0.98
CA LEU A 22 13.95 -3.73 0.57
C LEU A 22 12.68 -4.45 0.13
N TYR A 23 11.58 -4.13 0.77
CA TYR A 23 10.25 -4.59 0.38
C TYR A 23 9.56 -3.45 -0.33
N THR A 24 9.14 -3.65 -1.56
CA THR A 24 8.44 -2.64 -2.36
C THR A 24 7.10 -3.20 -2.81
N VAL A 25 6.04 -2.41 -2.64
CA VAL A 25 4.69 -2.76 -3.13
C VAL A 25 4.04 -1.54 -3.76
N GLY A 26 3.35 -1.73 -4.88
CA GLY A 26 2.45 -0.72 -5.44
C GLY A 26 1.18 -0.62 -4.62
N TYR A 27 0.55 0.55 -4.65
CA TYR A 27 -0.76 0.77 -4.05
C TYR A 27 -1.58 1.73 -4.90
N GLU A 28 -2.88 1.52 -4.91
CA GLU A 28 -3.86 2.46 -5.43
C GLU A 28 -4.59 3.15 -4.28
N GLU A 29 -4.74 4.46 -4.41
CA GLU A 29 -5.64 5.29 -3.61
C GLU A 29 -6.88 5.54 -4.44
N VAL A 30 -8.04 5.20 -3.89
CA VAL A 30 -9.35 5.54 -4.44
C VAL A 30 -9.98 6.53 -3.49
N ARG A 31 -9.95 7.82 -3.84
CA ARG A 31 -10.62 8.84 -3.02
C ARG A 31 -12.12 8.80 -3.25
N ASP A 32 -12.87 8.69 -2.17
CA ASP A 32 -14.30 8.94 -2.14
C ASP A 32 -14.59 10.13 -1.22
N SER A 33 -15.85 10.56 -1.18
CA SER A 33 -16.33 11.66 -0.33
C SER A 33 -16.19 11.40 1.18
N SER A 34 -15.71 10.22 1.61
CA SER A 34 -15.67 9.75 2.99
C SER A 34 -14.27 9.41 3.53
N GLY A 35 -13.21 9.69 2.78
CA GLY A 35 -11.81 9.51 3.23
C GLY A 35 -10.97 8.64 2.32
N GLY A 36 -11.58 7.87 1.42
CA GLY A 36 -10.87 7.04 0.43
C GLY A 36 -10.38 5.69 0.96
N THR A 37 -10.01 4.83 0.03
CA THR A 37 -9.49 3.48 0.28
C THR A 37 -8.11 3.33 -0.34
N VAL A 38 -7.18 2.71 0.39
CA VAL A 38 -5.89 2.28 -0.16
C VAL A 38 -5.92 0.79 -0.39
N ARG A 39 -5.52 0.34 -1.58
CA ARG A 39 -5.36 -1.08 -1.91
C ARG A 39 -3.95 -1.33 -2.42
N LEU A 40 -3.22 -2.23 -1.76
CA LEU A 40 -1.93 -2.71 -2.23
C LEU A 40 -2.10 -3.64 -3.45
N ASP A 41 -1.08 -3.73 -4.29
CA ASP A 41 -1.03 -4.67 -5.43
C ASP A 41 -1.11 -6.15 -4.99
N THR A 42 -0.86 -6.42 -3.71
CA THR A 42 -1.08 -7.73 -3.09
C THR A 42 -2.56 -8.08 -2.91
N GLY A 43 -3.47 -7.13 -3.15
CA GLY A 43 -4.92 -7.28 -3.00
C GLY A 43 -5.47 -6.85 -1.64
N GLN A 44 -4.62 -6.54 -0.66
CA GLN A 44 -5.06 -6.02 0.65
C GLN A 44 -5.54 -4.57 0.52
N ALA A 45 -6.67 -4.23 1.15
CA ALA A 45 -7.24 -2.89 1.11
C ALA A 45 -7.73 -2.43 2.49
N THR A 46 -7.57 -1.14 2.77
CA THR A 46 -7.95 -0.50 4.04
C THR A 46 -8.49 0.91 3.81
N HIS A 47 -9.50 1.29 4.61
CA HIS A 47 -10.10 2.63 4.60
C HIS A 47 -9.16 3.66 5.21
N VAL A 48 -9.06 4.82 4.58
CA VAL A 48 -8.15 5.90 4.99
C VAL A 48 -8.95 6.91 5.84
N GLY A 49 -8.91 6.73 7.16
CA GLY A 49 -9.60 7.59 8.13
C GLY A 49 -8.93 8.95 8.38
N GLY A 50 -8.52 9.67 7.33
CA GLY A 50 -7.81 10.95 7.43
C GLY A 50 -6.29 10.87 7.51
N LEU A 51 -5.70 9.67 7.38
CA LEU A 51 -4.27 9.48 7.14
C LEU A 51 -3.92 9.73 5.67
N THR A 52 -2.64 9.85 5.34
CA THR A 52 -2.23 9.88 3.93
C THR A 52 -2.24 8.46 3.35
N ALA A 53 -2.52 8.33 2.06
CA ALA A 53 -2.53 7.03 1.40
C ALA A 53 -1.17 6.30 1.48
N GLU A 54 -0.07 7.04 1.46
CA GLU A 54 1.29 6.51 1.62
C GLU A 54 1.50 5.90 3.02
N LEU A 55 1.06 6.56 4.09
CA LEU A 55 1.17 6.03 5.46
C LEU A 55 0.34 4.76 5.65
N VAL A 56 -0.88 4.72 5.09
CA VAL A 56 -1.71 3.51 5.15
C VAL A 56 -1.08 2.38 4.35
N ALA A 57 -0.56 2.66 3.15
CA ALA A 57 0.16 1.67 2.35
C ALA A 57 1.41 1.16 3.08
N GLN A 58 2.13 2.04 3.78
CA GLN A 58 3.29 1.69 4.58
C GLN A 58 2.91 0.73 5.70
N HIS A 59 1.89 1.05 6.51
CA HIS A 59 1.44 0.16 7.59
C HIS A 59 0.97 -1.20 7.08
N LEU A 60 0.22 -1.24 5.98
CA LEU A 60 -0.17 -2.50 5.36
C LEU A 60 1.06 -3.31 4.93
N LEU A 61 2.07 -2.68 4.35
CA LEU A 61 3.31 -3.37 3.98
C LEU A 61 4.06 -3.86 5.23
N GLU A 62 4.09 -3.12 6.34
CA GLU A 62 4.68 -3.56 7.62
C GLU A 62 3.97 -4.80 8.19
N GLU A 63 2.64 -4.85 8.13
CA GLU A 63 1.86 -6.03 8.53
C GLU A 63 2.17 -7.25 7.65
N ILE A 64 2.33 -7.05 6.33
CA ILE A 64 2.72 -8.11 5.39
C ILE A 64 4.15 -8.61 5.67
N ILE A 65 5.08 -7.71 5.99
CA ILE A 65 6.46 -8.07 6.35
C ILE A 65 6.48 -8.85 7.67
N SER A 66 5.84 -8.32 8.72
CA SER A 66 5.83 -8.92 10.05
C SER A 66 5.14 -10.29 10.11
N SER A 67 4.13 -10.52 9.27
CA SER A 67 3.49 -11.84 9.11
C SER A 67 4.32 -12.84 8.28
N GLY A 68 5.44 -12.41 7.70
CA GLY A 68 6.26 -13.22 6.78
C GLY A 68 5.61 -13.45 5.41
N LEU A 69 4.46 -12.82 5.13
CA LEU A 69 3.77 -12.90 3.86
C LEU A 69 4.56 -12.18 2.75
N ALA A 70 5.31 -11.12 3.09
CA ALA A 70 6.11 -10.36 2.14
C ALA A 70 7.12 -11.22 1.37
N ASP A 71 7.79 -12.13 2.08
CA ASP A 71 8.75 -13.06 1.48
C ASP A 71 8.05 -14.12 0.61
N LYS A 72 6.88 -14.62 1.04
CA LYS A 72 6.07 -15.57 0.24
C LYS A 72 5.56 -14.96 -1.06
N LEU A 73 5.25 -13.67 -1.03
CA LEU A 73 4.80 -12.90 -2.19
C LEU A 73 5.96 -12.37 -3.05
N GLY A 74 7.22 -12.63 -2.67
CA GLY A 74 8.39 -12.19 -3.43
C GLY A 74 8.60 -10.68 -3.45
N LEU A 75 8.07 -9.95 -2.46
CA LEU A 75 8.17 -8.48 -2.38
C LEU A 75 9.57 -8.03 -1.94
N GLY A 76 10.27 -8.88 -1.20
CA GLY A 76 11.58 -8.58 -0.61
C GLY A 76 12.73 -8.79 -1.61
N ARG A 77 13.49 -7.73 -1.87
CA ARG A 77 14.75 -7.78 -2.62
C ARG A 77 15.92 -7.55 -1.66
N PRO A 78 17.06 -8.24 -1.83
CA PRO A 78 18.24 -7.93 -1.04
C PRO A 78 18.69 -6.49 -1.32
N LEU A 79 19.15 -5.79 -0.29
CA LEU A 79 19.86 -4.53 -0.47
C LEU A 79 21.10 -4.81 -1.33
N GLN A 80 21.17 -4.23 -2.53
CA GLN A 80 22.41 -4.26 -3.29
C GLN A 80 23.47 -3.49 -2.47
N LYS A 81 24.57 -4.19 -2.15
CA LYS A 81 25.71 -3.64 -1.43
C LYS A 81 26.48 -2.65 -2.30
#